data_AF-A0A5C4PL36-F1
#
_entry.id   AF-A0A5C4PL36-F1
#
_cell.length_a   1.000
_cell.length_b   1.000
_cell.length_c   1.000
_cell.angle_alpha   90.00
_cell.angle_beta   90.00
_cell.angle_gamma   90.00
#
_symmetry.space_group_name_H-M   'P 1'
#
loop_
_entity.id
_entity.type
_entity.pdbx_description
1 polymer ?
#
loop_
_entity_poly.entity_id
_entity_poly.type
_entity_poly.pdbx_seq_one_letter_code
_entity_poly.pdbx_strand_id
1 'polypeptide(L)'
;MSATLKVLNAKTEIASYTIANGETLTIKAQDEVNYQLVDNLTGLGPQNIIAKRVGNDLQILLENGDTVPDVIIEDYYDNDDPAATTNLLIGQHENGNIYAYVPESGQTSDAVSMLAEQMAAPQALGGDEISGLWVFSPWWLLALIPLAAVAIAAGGGGKGGSATDTTAPDAPVIDAKADGSVTVTPAADASNATVTYTDENGKNQTVEIQKGDDGKWTPKGELPDGVTVNPDTGVVTIPDEAIKGGSDVTASNSDKAGNTSDATTATSVDTDAPTPPVIDA
;
A
#
# COMPACT_ATOMS: atom_id res chain seq x y z
N MET A 1 -1.47 -9.18 34.26
CA MET A 1 -1.29 -7.72 34.07
C MET A 1 -2.68 -7.08 34.04
N SER A 2 -2.84 -5.82 34.44
CA SER A 2 -4.08 -5.08 34.18
C SER A 2 -3.82 -4.00 33.14
N ALA A 3 -4.68 -3.88 32.15
CA ALA A 3 -4.52 -2.94 31.06
C ALA A 3 -5.80 -2.14 30.83
N THR A 4 -5.73 -1.17 29.93
CA THR A 4 -6.87 -0.45 29.38
C THR A 4 -6.77 -0.50 27.86
N LEU A 5 -7.88 -0.83 27.21
CA LEU A 5 -8.04 -0.69 25.77
C LEU A 5 -8.82 0.59 25.48
N LYS A 6 -8.19 1.54 24.79
CA LYS A 6 -8.84 2.76 24.31
C LYS A 6 -9.19 2.61 22.84
N VAL A 7 -10.31 3.19 22.43
CA VAL A 7 -10.73 3.28 21.02
C VAL A 7 -10.63 4.74 20.61
N LEU A 8 -9.84 5.02 19.57
CA LEU A 8 -9.47 6.37 19.16
C LEU A 8 -9.91 6.64 17.71
N ASN A 9 -10.62 7.75 17.49
CA ASN A 9 -10.94 8.28 16.17
C ASN A 9 -10.03 9.50 15.83
N ALA A 10 -10.28 10.24 14.74
CA ALA A 10 -9.33 11.22 14.18
C ALA A 10 -9.08 12.40 15.09
N LYS A 11 -9.97 12.56 16.05
CA LYS A 11 -10.09 13.75 16.84
C LYS A 11 -9.88 13.44 18.31
N THR A 12 -10.24 12.24 18.77
CA THR A 12 -10.33 11.96 20.20
C THR A 12 -10.44 10.47 20.56
N GLU A 13 -10.34 10.19 21.85
CA GLU A 13 -10.74 8.94 22.48
C GLU A 13 -12.27 8.86 22.54
N ILE A 14 -12.85 7.82 21.95
CA ILE A 14 -14.30 7.63 21.88
C ILE A 14 -14.81 6.52 22.82
N ALA A 15 -13.93 5.63 23.27
CA ALA A 15 -14.23 4.64 24.30
C ALA A 15 -12.96 4.21 25.05
N SER A 16 -13.14 3.65 26.25
CA SER A 16 -12.07 3.19 27.12
C SER A 16 -12.58 2.06 28.02
N TYR A 17 -11.87 0.93 28.01
CA TYR A 17 -12.27 -0.29 28.68
C TYR A 17 -11.13 -0.80 29.55
N THR A 18 -11.34 -0.91 30.86
CA THR A 18 -10.37 -1.51 31.77
C THR A 18 -10.44 -3.04 31.70
N ILE A 19 -9.29 -3.67 31.59
CA ILE A 19 -9.09 -5.12 31.56
C ILE A 19 -8.50 -5.52 32.91
N ALA A 20 -9.30 -6.21 33.72
CA ALA A 20 -8.83 -6.76 34.98
C ALA A 20 -7.97 -8.01 34.74
N ASN A 21 -7.04 -8.27 35.65
CA ASN A 21 -6.14 -9.42 35.53
C ASN A 21 -6.92 -10.74 35.55
N GLY A 22 -6.81 -11.53 34.47
CA GLY A 22 -7.52 -12.80 34.31
C GLY A 22 -8.94 -12.69 33.75
N GLU A 23 -9.37 -11.49 33.33
CA GLU A 23 -10.61 -11.29 32.57
C GLU A 23 -10.31 -11.06 31.10
N THR A 24 -11.18 -11.56 30.22
CA THR A 24 -11.15 -11.27 28.80
C THR A 24 -12.11 -10.13 28.48
N LEU A 25 -11.60 -9.05 27.92
CA LEU A 25 -12.44 -8.02 27.31
C LEU A 25 -12.85 -8.47 25.90
N THR A 26 -14.14 -8.42 25.58
CA THR A 26 -14.65 -8.67 24.23
C THR A 26 -15.40 -7.44 23.73
N ILE A 27 -15.00 -6.92 22.57
CA ILE A 27 -15.65 -5.79 21.90
C ILE A 27 -15.82 -6.08 20.41
N LYS A 28 -16.78 -5.41 19.76
CA LYS A 28 -16.88 -5.38 18.30
C LYS A 28 -15.89 -4.38 17.72
N ALA A 29 -15.28 -4.73 16.59
CA ALA A 29 -14.52 -3.79 15.79
C ALA A 29 -15.42 -2.62 15.34
N GLN A 30 -14.84 -1.44 15.26
CA GLN A 30 -15.45 -0.22 14.72
C GLN A 30 -14.62 0.24 13.51
N ASP A 31 -15.28 0.82 12.52
CA ASP A 31 -14.60 1.33 11.34
C ASP A 31 -13.83 2.61 11.65
N GLU A 32 -12.71 2.78 10.95
CA GLU A 32 -11.88 3.97 11.02
C GLU A 32 -11.46 4.31 12.47
N VAL A 33 -10.97 3.34 13.25
CA VAL A 33 -10.45 3.62 14.61
C VAL A 33 -9.12 2.94 14.83
N ASN A 34 -8.35 3.47 15.77
CA ASN A 34 -7.20 2.79 16.33
C ASN A 34 -7.51 2.27 17.74
N TYR A 35 -6.97 1.11 18.07
CA TYR A 35 -7.07 0.50 19.40
C TYR A 35 -5.75 0.72 20.13
N GLN A 36 -5.77 1.50 21.21
CA GLN A 36 -4.59 1.77 22.02
C GLN A 36 -4.58 0.91 23.27
N LEU A 37 -3.52 0.12 23.43
CA LEU A 37 -3.24 -0.59 24.68
C LEU A 37 -2.46 0.31 25.64
N VAL A 38 -2.87 0.28 26.92
CA VAL A 38 -2.21 0.99 28.01
C VAL A 38 -2.10 0.06 29.21
N ASP A 39 -0.89 -0.21 29.67
CA ASP A 39 -0.62 -0.84 30.96
C ASP A 39 -0.98 0.14 32.08
N ASN A 40 -1.89 -0.27 32.97
CA ASN A 40 -2.41 0.61 34.02
C ASN A 40 -1.37 0.95 35.10
N LEU A 41 -0.28 0.19 35.21
CA LEU A 41 0.81 0.45 36.14
C LEU A 41 1.76 1.52 35.61
N THR A 42 2.12 1.45 34.34
CA THR A 42 3.14 2.33 33.74
C THR A 42 2.53 3.53 33.03
N GLY A 43 1.27 3.43 32.59
CA GLY A 43 0.61 4.41 31.71
C GLY A 43 1.10 4.35 30.27
N LEU A 44 1.93 3.37 29.92
CA LEU A 44 2.52 3.16 28.59
C LEU A 44 1.89 1.94 27.91
N GLY A 45 2.13 1.75 26.62
CA GLY A 45 1.77 0.49 25.96
C GLY A 45 2.63 -0.67 26.50
N PRO A 46 2.05 -1.89 26.66
CA PRO A 46 2.82 -3.11 26.82
C PRO A 46 3.89 -3.21 25.73
N GLN A 47 5.11 -3.63 26.09
CA GLN A 47 6.22 -3.64 25.14
C GLN A 47 6.13 -4.79 24.15
N ASN A 48 5.68 -5.98 24.59
CA ASN A 48 5.36 -7.08 23.70
C ASN A 48 3.95 -7.61 23.96
N ILE A 49 3.37 -8.21 22.94
CA ILE A 49 2.08 -8.91 22.98
C ILE A 49 2.13 -10.11 22.05
N ILE A 50 1.14 -11.00 22.13
CA ILE A 50 0.87 -11.97 21.07
C ILE A 50 -0.46 -11.60 20.44
N ALA A 51 -0.44 -11.37 19.12
CA ALA A 51 -1.66 -11.23 18.33
C ALA A 51 -1.99 -12.57 17.68
N LYS A 52 -3.26 -12.97 17.70
CA LYS A 52 -3.74 -14.20 17.06
C LYS A 52 -5.05 -13.95 16.34
N ARG A 53 -5.17 -14.45 15.11
CA ARG A 53 -6.44 -14.48 14.39
C ARG A 53 -7.21 -15.77 14.68
N VAL A 54 -8.48 -15.65 15.02
CA VAL A 54 -9.42 -16.79 15.12
C VAL A 54 -10.71 -16.40 14.39
N GLY A 55 -10.98 -17.02 13.23
CA GLY A 55 -12.03 -16.53 12.34
C GLY A 55 -11.72 -15.10 11.89
N ASN A 56 -12.64 -14.17 12.13
CA ASN A 56 -12.45 -12.74 11.89
C ASN A 56 -12.04 -11.96 13.14
N ASP A 57 -11.85 -12.64 14.27
CA ASP A 57 -11.57 -11.98 15.52
C ASP A 57 -10.05 -11.86 15.70
N LEU A 58 -9.63 -10.69 16.17
CA LEU A 58 -8.29 -10.49 16.70
C LEU A 58 -8.29 -10.79 18.19
N GLN A 59 -7.50 -11.77 18.59
CA GLN A 59 -7.21 -12.09 19.97
C GLN A 59 -5.84 -11.54 20.36
N ILE A 60 -5.76 -10.89 21.52
CA ILE A 60 -4.52 -10.31 22.04
C ILE A 60 -4.25 -10.94 23.40
N LEU A 61 -3.04 -11.50 23.55
CA LEU A 61 -2.51 -11.98 24.81
C LEU A 61 -1.43 -11.01 25.28
N LEU A 62 -1.58 -10.50 26.50
CA LEU A 62 -0.60 -9.64 27.15
C LEU A 62 0.46 -10.50 27.88
N GLU A 63 1.59 -9.90 28.25
CA GLU A 63 2.70 -10.58 28.95
C GLU A 63 2.38 -10.91 30.42
N ASN A 64 1.26 -11.58 30.67
CA ASN A 64 0.81 -12.03 31.99
C ASN A 64 1.10 -13.53 32.23
N GLY A 65 1.57 -14.26 31.21
CA GLY A 65 1.84 -15.70 31.26
C GLY A 65 0.61 -16.59 31.12
N ASP A 66 -0.56 -16.02 30.83
CA ASP A 66 -1.80 -16.73 30.54
C ASP A 66 -1.85 -17.15 29.05
N THR A 67 -2.64 -18.18 28.78
CA THR A 67 -2.98 -18.66 27.44
C THR A 67 -4.39 -18.24 27.01
N VAL A 68 -5.18 -17.69 27.93
CA VAL A 68 -6.47 -17.06 27.66
C VAL A 68 -6.20 -15.63 27.14
N PRO A 69 -6.85 -15.19 26.06
CA PRO A 69 -6.69 -13.82 25.58
C PRO A 69 -7.22 -12.80 26.58
N ASP A 70 -6.49 -11.72 26.75
CA ASP A 70 -6.91 -10.57 27.56
C ASP A 70 -7.91 -9.68 26.79
N VAL A 71 -7.79 -9.63 25.46
CA VAL A 71 -8.67 -8.86 24.58
C VAL A 71 -9.08 -9.68 23.37
N ILE A 72 -10.36 -9.60 23.02
CA ILE A 72 -10.92 -10.09 21.76
C ILE A 72 -11.61 -8.89 21.09
N ILE A 73 -11.15 -8.55 19.89
CA ILE A 73 -11.81 -7.60 19.00
C ILE A 73 -12.49 -8.44 17.92
N GLU A 74 -13.80 -8.59 18.07
CA GLU A 74 -14.64 -9.36 17.16
C GLU A 74 -14.77 -8.64 15.81
N ASP A 75 -14.82 -9.41 14.72
CA ASP A 75 -14.92 -8.90 13.35
C ASP A 75 -13.83 -7.86 13.00
N TYR A 76 -12.63 -8.03 13.56
CA TYR A 76 -11.49 -7.15 13.29
C TYR A 76 -10.97 -7.30 11.86
N TYR A 77 -10.96 -8.52 11.32
CA TYR A 77 -10.57 -8.78 9.93
C TYR A 77 -11.80 -8.77 9.03
N ASP A 78 -11.71 -8.04 7.93
CA ASP A 78 -12.78 -8.06 6.93
C ASP A 78 -12.80 -9.40 6.18
N ASN A 79 -14.00 -9.87 5.83
CA ASN A 79 -14.23 -11.23 5.32
C ASN A 79 -13.65 -11.46 3.92
N ASP A 80 -13.50 -10.37 3.15
CA ASP A 80 -13.17 -10.43 1.72
C ASP A 80 -11.74 -9.95 1.40
N ASP A 81 -11.13 -9.16 2.29
CA ASP A 81 -9.74 -8.69 2.14
C ASP A 81 -9.12 -8.29 3.49
N PRO A 82 -8.20 -9.11 4.06
CA PRO A 82 -7.47 -8.76 5.28
C PRO A 82 -6.68 -7.44 5.15
N ALA A 83 -6.26 -7.07 3.94
CA ALA A 83 -5.56 -5.81 3.68
C ALA A 83 -6.49 -4.57 3.74
N ALA A 84 -7.81 -4.77 3.73
CA ALA A 84 -8.78 -3.70 3.95
C ALA A 84 -8.93 -3.30 5.43
N THR A 85 -8.30 -4.05 6.36
CA THR A 85 -8.31 -3.70 7.79
C THR A 85 -7.59 -2.36 8.02
N THR A 86 -8.34 -1.27 8.19
CA THR A 86 -7.79 0.09 8.39
C THR A 86 -7.40 0.41 9.82
N ASN A 87 -7.63 -0.51 10.76
CA ASN A 87 -7.52 -0.25 12.19
C ASN A 87 -6.14 -0.66 12.71
N LEU A 88 -5.39 0.22 13.37
CA LEU A 88 -4.13 -0.14 14.03
C LEU A 88 -4.33 -0.57 15.47
N LEU A 89 -3.51 -1.52 15.91
CA LEU A 89 -3.22 -1.72 17.32
C LEU A 89 -1.97 -0.92 17.68
N ILE A 90 -2.09 -0.03 18.67
CA ILE A 90 -1.07 0.97 19.01
C ILE A 90 -0.81 1.05 20.51
N GLY A 91 0.29 1.69 20.89
CA GLY A 91 0.66 1.97 22.28
C GLY A 91 1.53 3.21 22.39
N GLN A 92 1.62 3.79 23.60
CA GLN A 92 2.57 4.87 23.88
C GLN A 92 3.88 4.28 24.38
N HIS A 93 5.00 4.63 23.73
CA HIS A 93 6.33 4.17 24.13
C HIS A 93 6.93 5.10 25.20
N GLU A 94 8.02 4.66 25.86
CA GLU A 94 8.67 5.40 26.97
C GLU A 94 9.15 6.81 26.60
N ASN A 95 9.38 7.06 25.31
CA ASN A 95 9.74 8.39 24.79
C ASN A 95 8.55 9.35 24.67
N GLY A 96 7.34 8.88 25.00
CA GLY A 96 6.10 9.65 24.96
C GLY A 96 5.36 9.57 23.62
N ASN A 97 5.96 9.01 22.58
CA ASN A 97 5.40 8.95 21.23
C ASN A 97 4.53 7.69 21.05
N ILE A 98 3.65 7.71 20.05
CA ILE A 98 2.73 6.61 19.74
C ILE A 98 3.34 5.74 18.64
N TYR A 99 3.26 4.43 18.81
CA TYR A 99 3.76 3.43 17.88
C TYR A 99 2.73 2.33 17.66
N ALA A 100 2.83 1.62 16.53
CA ALA A 100 2.09 0.40 16.27
C ALA A 100 2.75 -0.80 16.97
N TYR A 101 1.98 -1.88 17.09
CA TYR A 101 2.54 -3.20 17.37
C TYR A 101 2.98 -3.85 16.07
N VAL A 102 4.27 -4.18 15.99
CA VAL A 102 4.95 -4.70 14.80
C VAL A 102 5.44 -6.13 15.03
N PRO A 103 5.43 -7.01 14.01
CA PRO A 103 5.80 -8.41 14.21
C PRO A 103 7.29 -8.55 14.52
N GLU A 104 7.63 -9.27 15.59
CA GLU A 104 9.02 -9.53 15.97
C GLU A 104 9.78 -10.35 14.89
N SER A 105 9.04 -11.12 14.08
CA SER A 105 9.60 -11.89 12.97
C SER A 105 10.14 -11.02 11.82
N GLY A 106 9.70 -9.76 11.74
CA GLY A 106 9.95 -8.87 10.63
C GLY A 106 9.17 -9.20 9.35
N GLN A 107 8.25 -10.17 9.39
CA GLN A 107 7.42 -10.57 8.26
C GLN A 107 6.10 -9.80 8.24
N THR A 108 5.73 -9.24 7.08
CA THR A 108 4.44 -8.55 6.89
C THR A 108 3.24 -9.46 7.12
N SER A 109 3.34 -10.74 6.73
CA SER A 109 2.29 -11.74 6.95
C SER A 109 1.96 -11.99 8.43
N ASP A 110 2.88 -11.62 9.31
CA ASP A 110 2.73 -11.77 10.77
C ASP A 110 2.22 -10.49 11.43
N ALA A 111 2.02 -9.41 10.67
CA ALA A 111 1.48 -8.15 11.20
C ALA A 111 0.04 -8.34 11.67
N VAL A 112 -0.36 -7.60 12.72
CA VAL A 112 -1.70 -7.68 13.33
C VAL A 112 -2.83 -7.59 12.30
N SER A 113 -2.74 -6.70 11.31
CA SER A 113 -3.75 -6.51 10.26
C SER A 113 -3.74 -7.60 9.17
N MET A 114 -2.70 -8.43 9.08
CA MET A 114 -2.48 -9.36 7.97
C MET A 114 -2.44 -10.83 8.38
N LEU A 115 -2.62 -11.14 9.66
CA LEU A 115 -2.55 -12.52 10.15
C LEU A 115 -3.49 -13.44 9.36
N ALA A 116 -2.92 -14.54 8.87
CA ALA A 116 -3.71 -15.64 8.32
C ALA A 116 -4.54 -16.31 9.41
N GLU A 117 -5.60 -17.01 9.02
CA GLU A 117 -6.48 -17.70 9.98
C GLU A 117 -5.69 -18.68 10.86
N GLN A 118 -6.00 -18.70 12.16
CA GLN A 118 -5.35 -19.51 13.20
C GLN A 118 -3.87 -19.16 13.49
N MET A 119 -3.28 -18.19 12.80
CA MET A 119 -1.92 -17.76 13.07
C MET A 119 -1.85 -16.87 14.30
N ALA A 120 -0.81 -17.11 15.11
CA ALA A 120 -0.41 -16.26 16.22
C ALA A 120 1.02 -15.77 15.96
N ALA A 121 1.27 -14.49 16.21
CA ALA A 121 2.58 -13.88 16.04
C ALA A 121 2.92 -12.95 17.21
N PRO A 122 4.12 -13.08 17.79
CA PRO A 122 4.65 -12.09 18.73
C PRO A 122 4.80 -10.72 18.06
N GLN A 123 4.36 -9.68 18.75
CA GLN A 123 4.48 -8.29 18.30
C GLN A 123 5.19 -7.47 19.38
N ALA A 124 6.00 -6.51 18.94
CA ALA A 124 6.64 -5.53 19.79
C ALA A 124 6.10 -4.12 19.48
N LEU A 125 5.97 -3.28 20.49
CA LEU A 125 5.62 -1.87 20.31
C LEU A 125 6.82 -1.13 19.68
N GLY A 126 6.67 -0.62 18.46
CA GLY A 126 7.79 0.03 17.78
C GLY A 126 7.54 0.36 16.30
N GLY A 127 8.63 0.44 15.53
CA GLY A 127 8.62 0.91 14.15
C GLY A 127 8.71 2.44 14.06
N ASP A 128 8.04 3.02 13.07
CA ASP A 128 8.00 4.46 12.88
C ASP A 128 6.99 5.13 13.83
N GLU A 129 7.33 6.34 14.26
CA GLU A 129 6.45 7.15 15.09
C GLU A 129 5.17 7.54 14.34
N ILE A 130 4.02 7.30 14.98
CA ILE A 130 2.72 7.74 14.50
C ILE A 130 2.49 9.17 14.97
N SER A 131 2.79 10.13 14.10
CA SER A 131 2.73 11.58 14.37
C SER A 131 1.33 12.20 14.18
N GLY A 132 0.32 11.40 13.82
CA GLY A 132 -1.09 11.83 13.72
C GLY A 132 -2.04 10.66 13.95
N LEU A 133 -3.14 10.91 14.68
CA LEU A 133 -4.02 9.86 15.22
C LEU A 133 -4.63 8.94 14.15
N TRP A 134 -4.61 9.33 12.85
CA TRP A 134 -5.33 8.72 11.71
C TRP A 134 -4.51 8.35 10.48
N VAL A 135 -3.19 8.24 10.62
CA VAL A 135 -2.39 7.69 9.53
C VAL A 135 -2.33 6.16 9.67
N PHE A 136 -3.32 5.45 9.09
CA PHE A 136 -3.11 4.08 8.61
C PHE A 136 -2.35 4.19 7.28
N SER A 137 -1.03 4.36 7.37
CA SER A 137 -0.14 4.13 6.24
C SER A 137 0.86 3.06 6.68
N PRO A 138 0.71 1.80 6.23
CA PRO A 138 1.54 0.68 6.68
C PRO A 138 2.99 0.74 6.12
N TRP A 139 3.48 1.92 5.75
CA TRP A 139 4.88 2.15 5.34
C TRP A 139 5.92 1.77 6.40
N TRP A 140 5.51 1.59 7.67
CA TRP A 140 6.38 1.07 8.74
C TRP A 140 6.71 -0.42 8.61
N LEU A 141 5.97 -1.20 7.81
CA LEU A 141 6.32 -2.60 7.51
C LEU A 141 7.43 -2.72 6.44
N LEU A 142 7.77 -1.64 5.72
CA LEU A 142 8.85 -1.58 4.73
C LEU A 142 10.25 -1.34 5.32
N ALA A 143 10.39 -1.28 6.65
CA ALA A 143 11.67 -1.08 7.32
C ALA A 143 12.38 -2.38 7.80
N LEU A 144 11.90 -3.61 7.47
CA LEU A 144 12.32 -4.89 8.11
C LEU A 144 13.13 -6.00 7.30
N ILE A 145 13.36 -5.98 5.96
CA ILE A 145 14.14 -6.96 5.12
C ILE A 145 15.62 -6.61 4.77
N PRO A 146 16.68 -7.23 5.27
CA PRO A 146 18.07 -6.77 5.10
C PRO A 146 18.56 -6.45 3.68
N LEU A 147 18.89 -5.16 3.44
CA LEU A 147 19.66 -4.70 2.28
C LEU A 147 21.11 -5.16 2.40
N ALA A 148 21.48 -6.16 1.60
CA ALA A 148 22.87 -6.49 1.36
C ALA A 148 23.46 -5.59 0.25
N ALA A 149 24.53 -4.87 0.62
CA ALA A 149 25.64 -4.36 -0.20
C ALA A 149 25.61 -2.88 -0.70
N VAL A 150 26.09 -1.96 0.17
CA VAL A 150 27.08 -0.94 -0.22
C VAL A 150 28.15 -0.85 0.89
N ALA A 151 29.42 -1.04 0.52
CA ALA A 151 30.55 -1.10 1.43
C ALA A 151 31.24 0.27 1.60
N ILE A 152 31.36 0.78 2.84
CA ILE A 152 32.44 1.69 3.28
C ILE A 152 32.92 1.24 4.67
N ALA A 153 34.24 1.25 4.84
CA ALA A 153 35.03 0.50 5.81
C ALA A 153 35.00 0.98 7.28
N ALA A 154 35.46 0.04 8.14
CA ALA A 154 35.93 0.17 9.53
C ALA A 154 34.92 -0.06 10.67
N GLY A 155 34.89 -1.32 11.15
CA GLY A 155 34.83 -1.63 12.59
C GLY A 155 33.46 -1.73 13.28
N GLY A 156 32.93 -2.95 13.38
CA GLY A 156 32.18 -3.42 14.57
C GLY A 156 30.68 -3.12 14.66
N GLY A 157 29.86 -4.19 14.66
CA GLY A 157 28.61 -4.26 15.43
C GLY A 157 27.29 -3.89 14.71
N GLY A 158 26.45 -4.91 14.46
CA GLY A 158 24.98 -4.82 14.24
C GLY A 158 24.52 -4.32 12.86
N LYS A 159 23.47 -4.93 12.28
CA LYS A 159 22.55 -4.47 11.19
C LYS A 159 21.66 -5.69 10.84
N GLY A 160 20.33 -5.75 10.97
CA GLY A 160 19.29 -4.72 10.84
C GLY A 160 18.71 -4.81 9.44
N GLY A 161 17.59 -5.53 9.27
CA GLY A 161 17.00 -5.80 7.97
C GLY A 161 16.03 -4.71 7.47
N SER A 162 15.99 -4.30 6.19
CA SER A 162 15.21 -3.24 5.45
C SER A 162 14.15 -3.65 4.34
N ALA A 163 12.84 -3.63 4.61
CA ALA A 163 11.82 -4.33 3.79
C ALA A 163 11.72 -3.88 2.32
N THR A 164 11.88 -4.82 1.38
CA THR A 164 11.61 -4.58 -0.04
C THR A 164 10.10 -4.56 -0.24
N ASP A 165 9.56 -3.42 -0.66
CA ASP A 165 8.19 -3.24 -1.10
C ASP A 165 7.88 -4.19 -2.27
N THR A 166 6.81 -4.98 -2.14
CA THR A 166 6.37 -5.98 -3.14
C THR A 166 4.98 -5.68 -3.73
N THR A 167 4.34 -4.57 -3.36
CA THR A 167 2.96 -4.27 -3.77
C THR A 167 2.98 -3.44 -5.04
N ALA A 168 2.38 -3.97 -6.11
CA ALA A 168 2.22 -3.20 -7.33
C ALA A 168 1.23 -2.04 -7.15
N PRO A 169 1.45 -0.91 -7.84
CA PRO A 169 0.44 0.13 -7.91
C PRO A 169 -0.79 -0.35 -8.69
N ASP A 170 -1.89 0.39 -8.57
CA ASP A 170 -3.08 0.15 -9.40
C ASP A 170 -2.74 0.25 -10.90
N ALA A 171 -3.50 -0.49 -11.72
CA ALA A 171 -3.34 -0.44 -13.16
C ALA A 171 -3.77 0.93 -13.72
N PRO A 172 -3.12 1.42 -14.80
CA PRO A 172 -3.47 2.69 -15.42
C PRO A 172 -4.84 2.60 -16.11
N VAL A 173 -5.49 3.75 -16.26
CA VAL A 173 -6.74 3.88 -17.01
C VAL A 173 -6.43 4.35 -18.43
N ILE A 174 -6.93 3.62 -19.43
CA ILE A 174 -6.81 3.99 -20.85
C ILE A 174 -8.18 4.43 -21.37
N ASP A 175 -8.24 5.61 -21.97
CA ASP A 175 -9.43 6.17 -22.61
C ASP A 175 -9.14 6.38 -24.11
N ALA A 176 -9.75 5.54 -24.95
CA ALA A 176 -9.70 5.65 -26.41
C ALA A 176 -10.88 6.51 -26.89
N LYS A 177 -10.57 7.65 -27.50
CA LYS A 177 -11.56 8.65 -27.86
C LYS A 177 -12.07 8.43 -29.27
N ALA A 178 -13.28 8.95 -29.52
CA ALA A 178 -13.94 8.85 -30.82
C ALA A 178 -13.20 9.60 -31.95
N ASP A 179 -12.29 10.53 -31.61
CA ASP A 179 -11.44 11.24 -32.56
C ASP A 179 -10.14 10.48 -32.87
N GLY A 180 -10.00 9.21 -32.45
CA GLY A 180 -8.84 8.37 -32.69
C GLY A 180 -7.71 8.55 -31.67
N SER A 181 -7.70 9.67 -30.93
CA SER A 181 -6.71 9.92 -29.88
C SER A 181 -6.90 9.01 -28.66
N VAL A 182 -5.80 8.72 -27.95
CA VAL A 182 -5.81 7.90 -26.73
C VAL A 182 -5.17 8.68 -25.59
N THR A 183 -5.81 8.63 -24.41
CA THR A 183 -5.21 9.11 -23.16
C THR A 183 -4.97 7.99 -22.18
N VAL A 184 -3.79 7.99 -21.55
CA VAL A 184 -3.42 7.04 -20.50
C VAL A 184 -3.18 7.82 -19.21
N THR A 185 -3.94 7.48 -18.17
CA THR A 185 -3.85 8.07 -16.84
C THR A 185 -3.16 7.10 -15.89
N PRO A 186 -1.95 7.41 -15.40
CA PRO A 186 -1.30 6.64 -14.34
C PRO A 186 -2.15 6.62 -13.07
N ALA A 187 -2.08 5.53 -12.31
CA ALA A 187 -2.65 5.47 -10.98
C ALA A 187 -1.98 6.46 -10.01
N ALA A 188 -2.69 6.84 -8.94
CA ALA A 188 -2.25 7.88 -8.01
C ALA A 188 -1.02 7.47 -7.17
N ASP A 189 -0.93 6.18 -6.86
CA ASP A 189 0.14 5.49 -6.14
C ASP A 189 1.33 5.07 -7.04
N ALA A 190 1.21 5.22 -8.36
CA ALA A 190 2.29 4.94 -9.31
C ALA A 190 3.43 5.96 -9.20
N SER A 191 4.66 5.48 -9.39
CA SER A 191 5.87 6.32 -9.54
C SER A 191 6.41 6.34 -10.96
N ASN A 192 6.05 5.37 -11.78
CA ASN A 192 6.39 5.27 -13.19
C ASN A 192 5.17 4.76 -13.98
N ALA A 193 5.13 5.07 -15.27
CA ALA A 193 4.21 4.44 -16.20
C ALA A 193 4.93 4.15 -17.52
N THR A 194 4.62 2.99 -18.09
CA THR A 194 5.09 2.59 -19.43
C THR A 194 3.88 2.42 -20.32
N VAL A 195 3.91 3.04 -21.49
CA VAL A 195 2.86 2.94 -22.52
C VAL A 195 3.48 2.45 -23.81
N THR A 196 2.89 1.44 -24.43
CA THR A 196 3.31 0.90 -25.73
C THR A 196 2.15 0.91 -26.71
N TYR A 197 2.41 1.33 -27.94
CA TYR A 197 1.43 1.41 -29.01
C TYR A 197 2.10 1.29 -30.39
N THR A 198 1.32 1.13 -31.46
CA THR A 198 1.82 1.09 -32.84
C THR A 198 1.55 2.43 -33.53
N ASP A 199 2.58 3.04 -34.12
CA ASP A 199 2.43 4.28 -34.89
C ASP A 199 1.85 4.03 -36.29
N GLU A 200 1.51 5.13 -36.98
CA GLU A 200 1.02 5.18 -38.36
C GLU A 200 1.87 4.40 -39.37
N ASN A 201 3.17 4.27 -39.14
CA ASN A 201 4.09 3.53 -40.01
C ASN A 201 4.12 2.03 -39.69
N GLY A 202 3.32 1.58 -38.72
CA GLY A 202 3.31 0.21 -38.23
C GLY A 202 4.47 -0.12 -37.29
N LYS A 203 5.17 0.88 -36.75
CA LYS A 203 6.30 0.68 -35.83
C LYS A 203 5.84 0.80 -34.38
N ASN A 204 6.32 -0.08 -33.52
CA ASN A 204 6.04 0.00 -32.08
C ASN A 204 6.80 1.17 -31.45
N GLN A 205 6.08 1.92 -30.63
CA GLN A 205 6.55 3.05 -29.83
C GLN A 205 6.40 2.74 -28.35
N THR A 206 7.29 3.31 -27.55
CA THR A 206 7.29 3.17 -26.09
C THR A 206 7.46 4.55 -25.45
N VAL A 207 6.59 4.88 -24.52
CA VAL A 207 6.65 6.11 -23.71
C VAL A 207 6.81 5.70 -22.26
N GLU A 208 7.88 6.16 -21.63
CA GLU A 208 8.14 5.95 -20.20
C GLU A 208 8.15 7.29 -19.47
N ILE A 209 7.39 7.37 -18.38
CA ILE A 209 7.31 8.57 -17.54
C ILE A 209 7.58 8.22 -16.08
N GLN A 210 8.06 9.20 -15.32
CA GLN A 210 8.39 9.06 -13.90
C GLN A 210 7.89 10.26 -13.10
N LYS A 211 7.38 9.99 -11.90
CA LYS A 211 7.02 10.99 -10.89
C LYS A 211 8.24 11.35 -10.05
N GLY A 212 8.64 12.62 -10.08
CA GLY A 212 9.68 13.19 -9.22
C GLY A 212 9.21 13.35 -7.78
N ASP A 213 10.16 13.65 -6.89
CA ASP A 213 9.87 13.89 -5.46
C ASP A 213 9.10 15.19 -5.21
N ASP A 214 9.06 16.08 -6.20
CA ASP A 214 8.19 17.27 -6.22
C ASP A 214 6.73 16.94 -6.64
N GLY A 215 6.44 15.66 -6.88
CA GLY A 215 5.15 15.16 -7.31
C GLY A 215 4.87 15.34 -8.81
N LYS A 216 5.81 15.88 -9.59
CA LYS A 216 5.62 16.14 -11.02
C LYS A 216 6.10 15.00 -11.89
N TRP A 217 5.40 14.79 -13.00
CA TRP A 217 5.71 13.76 -13.98
C TRP A 217 6.60 14.29 -15.10
N THR A 218 7.62 13.52 -15.46
CA THR A 218 8.53 13.82 -16.57
C THR A 218 8.78 12.58 -17.43
N PRO A 219 8.98 12.73 -18.75
CA PRO A 219 9.44 11.63 -19.62
C PRO A 219 10.86 11.19 -19.25
N LYS A 220 11.12 9.87 -19.30
CA LYS A 220 12.46 9.31 -19.14
C LYS A 220 13.33 9.42 -20.40
N GLY A 221 12.71 9.68 -21.55
CA GLY A 221 13.37 9.78 -22.84
C GLY A 221 12.68 10.79 -23.76
N GLU A 222 13.13 10.85 -25.01
CA GLU A 222 12.47 11.64 -26.04
C GLU A 222 11.08 11.05 -26.34
N LEU A 223 10.07 11.92 -26.38
CA LEU A 223 8.72 11.51 -26.71
C LEU A 223 8.58 11.33 -28.23
N PRO A 224 7.80 10.34 -28.69
CA PRO A 224 7.39 10.27 -30.09
C PRO A 224 6.70 11.57 -30.53
N ASP A 225 6.81 11.90 -31.81
CA ASP A 225 6.24 13.13 -32.38
C ASP A 225 4.74 13.26 -32.05
N GLY A 226 4.34 14.42 -31.52
CA GLY A 226 2.96 14.73 -31.17
C GLY A 226 2.47 14.19 -29.82
N VAL A 227 3.19 13.24 -29.20
CA VAL A 227 2.83 12.71 -27.87
C VAL A 227 3.17 13.73 -26.79
N THR A 228 2.28 13.89 -25.81
CA THR A 228 2.47 14.82 -24.69
C THR A 228 2.25 14.15 -23.33
N VAL A 229 2.85 14.73 -22.29
CA VAL A 229 2.71 14.31 -20.89
C VAL A 229 2.32 15.51 -20.06
N ASN A 230 1.21 15.41 -19.32
CA ASN A 230 0.83 16.44 -18.37
C ASN A 230 1.71 16.34 -17.10
N PRO A 231 2.46 17.39 -16.73
CA PRO A 231 3.44 17.31 -15.64
C PRO A 231 2.81 17.20 -14.25
N ASP A 232 1.55 17.58 -14.05
CA ASP A 232 0.91 17.53 -12.73
C ASP A 232 0.16 16.21 -12.50
N THR A 233 -0.32 15.59 -13.58
CA THR A 233 -1.17 14.38 -13.51
C THR A 233 -0.52 13.13 -14.09
N GLY A 234 0.52 13.27 -14.91
CA GLY A 234 1.16 12.16 -15.62
C GLY A 234 0.36 11.65 -16.82
N VAL A 235 -0.77 12.27 -17.15
CA VAL A 235 -1.59 11.84 -18.29
C VAL A 235 -0.78 11.92 -19.58
N VAL A 236 -0.61 10.78 -20.24
CA VAL A 236 -0.02 10.67 -21.58
C VAL A 236 -1.13 10.83 -22.60
N THR A 237 -0.95 11.73 -23.57
CA THR A 237 -1.88 11.91 -24.69
C THR A 237 -1.19 11.54 -25.99
N ILE A 238 -1.74 10.55 -26.68
CA ILE A 238 -1.30 10.08 -28.00
C ILE A 238 -2.37 10.58 -28.99
N PRO A 239 -2.05 11.55 -29.86
CA PRO A 239 -2.99 12.03 -30.87
C PRO A 239 -3.19 10.99 -31.98
N ASP A 240 -4.31 11.07 -32.70
CA ASP A 240 -4.67 10.19 -33.82
C ASP A 240 -3.54 10.10 -34.86
N GLU A 241 -2.91 11.24 -35.18
CA GLU A 241 -1.82 11.30 -36.16
C GLU A 241 -0.53 10.57 -35.72
N ALA A 242 -0.44 10.18 -34.45
CA ALA A 242 0.71 9.46 -33.90
C ALA A 242 0.46 7.97 -33.71
N ILE A 243 -0.79 7.48 -33.81
CA ILE A 243 -1.18 6.11 -33.51
C ILE A 243 -2.00 5.49 -34.63
N LYS A 244 -1.61 4.29 -35.05
CA LYS A 244 -2.38 3.54 -36.03
C LYS A 244 -3.81 3.28 -35.53
N GLY A 245 -4.80 3.76 -36.28
CA GLY A 245 -6.22 3.45 -36.05
C GLY A 245 -6.49 1.96 -35.91
N GLY A 246 -7.34 1.59 -34.94
CA GLY A 246 -7.70 0.20 -34.67
C GLY A 246 -6.59 -0.68 -34.08
N SER A 247 -5.49 -0.08 -33.59
CA SER A 247 -4.39 -0.81 -32.94
C SER A 247 -4.48 -0.75 -31.41
N ASP A 248 -3.84 -1.70 -30.74
CA ASP A 248 -3.87 -1.79 -29.29
C ASP A 248 -2.85 -0.84 -28.64
N VAL A 249 -3.30 -0.18 -27.57
CA VAL A 249 -2.48 0.54 -26.61
C VAL A 249 -2.43 -0.27 -25.33
N THR A 250 -1.23 -0.59 -24.88
CA THR A 250 -0.97 -1.29 -23.62
C THR A 250 -0.25 -0.37 -22.66
N ALA A 251 -0.64 -0.37 -21.39
CA ALA A 251 0.03 0.42 -20.36
C ALA A 251 0.11 -0.31 -19.03
N SER A 252 1.19 -0.05 -18.28
CA SER A 252 1.40 -0.56 -16.92
C SER A 252 2.01 0.52 -16.03
N ASN A 253 1.72 0.46 -14.73
CA ASN A 253 2.33 1.31 -13.73
C ASN A 253 3.40 0.56 -12.93
N SER A 254 4.39 1.28 -12.40
CA SER A 254 5.29 0.74 -11.39
C SER A 254 5.65 1.76 -10.31
N ASP A 255 6.06 1.28 -9.15
CA ASP A 255 6.50 2.12 -8.03
C ASP A 255 8.03 2.32 -8.00
N LYS A 256 8.55 2.95 -6.95
CA LYS A 256 9.99 3.15 -6.74
C LYS A 256 10.72 1.86 -6.31
N ALA A 257 9.98 0.86 -5.84
CA ALA A 257 10.51 -0.43 -5.43
C ALA A 257 10.62 -1.44 -6.58
N GLY A 258 9.97 -1.15 -7.72
CA GLY A 258 10.01 -1.95 -8.93
C GLY A 258 8.82 -2.88 -9.10
N ASN A 259 7.79 -2.79 -8.24
CA ASN A 259 6.57 -3.57 -8.42
C ASN A 259 5.77 -3.01 -9.59
N THR A 260 5.16 -3.88 -10.37
CA THR A 260 4.50 -3.52 -11.62
C THR A 260 3.06 -4.00 -11.60
N SER A 261 2.13 -3.12 -11.96
CA SER A 261 0.71 -3.44 -12.10
C SER A 261 0.49 -4.47 -13.20
N ASP A 262 -0.68 -5.10 -13.22
CA ASP A 262 -1.17 -5.72 -14.45
C ASP A 262 -1.26 -4.67 -15.56
N ALA A 263 -1.10 -5.13 -16.81
CA ALA A 263 -1.21 -4.26 -17.96
C ALA A 263 -2.69 -4.03 -18.34
N THR A 264 -3.05 -2.77 -18.55
CA THR A 264 -4.32 -2.39 -19.17
C THR A 264 -4.14 -2.34 -20.68
N THR A 265 -5.11 -2.85 -21.44
CA THR A 265 -5.13 -2.75 -22.91
C THR A 265 -6.44 -2.15 -23.40
N ALA A 266 -6.37 -1.24 -24.35
CA ALA A 266 -7.52 -0.73 -25.09
C ALA A 266 -7.15 -0.53 -26.56
N THR A 267 -8.10 -0.73 -27.46
CA THR A 267 -7.91 -0.54 -28.90
C THR A 267 -8.30 0.89 -29.28
N SER A 268 -7.44 1.58 -30.06
CA SER A 268 -7.77 2.90 -30.61
C SER A 268 -8.95 2.83 -31.58
N VAL A 269 -9.64 3.95 -31.75
CA VAL A 269 -10.70 4.06 -32.75
C VAL A 269 -10.04 4.26 -34.12
N ASP A 270 -10.44 3.46 -35.11
CA ASP A 270 -10.05 3.67 -36.51
C ASP A 270 -10.89 4.80 -37.12
N THR A 271 -10.22 5.91 -37.42
CA THR A 271 -10.80 7.11 -38.05
C THR A 271 -10.52 7.17 -39.55
N ASP A 272 -9.79 6.20 -40.10
CA ASP A 272 -9.37 6.18 -41.49
C ASP A 272 -10.57 5.95 -42.41
N ALA A 273 -10.73 6.84 -43.39
CA ALA A 273 -11.74 6.65 -44.42
C ALA A 273 -11.39 5.40 -45.27
N PRO A 274 -12.36 4.54 -45.59
CA PRO A 274 -12.10 3.37 -46.43
C PRO A 274 -11.57 3.81 -47.79
N THR A 275 -10.63 3.03 -48.34
CA THR A 275 -10.13 3.29 -49.69
C THR A 275 -11.28 3.21 -50.70
N PRO A 276 -11.44 4.21 -51.59
CA PRO A 276 -12.50 4.17 -52.58
C PRO A 276 -12.31 2.95 -53.50
N PRO A 277 -13.40 2.32 -53.96
CA PRO A 277 -13.31 1.15 -54.81
C PRO A 277 -12.58 1.49 -56.12
N VAL A 278 -11.58 0.68 -56.47
CA VAL A 278 -10.93 0.73 -57.78
C VAL A 278 -11.79 -0.08 -58.76
N ILE A 279 -12.34 0.58 -59.78
CA ILE A 279 -13.01 -0.10 -60.90
C ILE A 279 -11.93 -0.39 -61.95
N ASP A 280 -11.63 -1.68 -62.18
CA ASP A 280 -10.75 -2.11 -63.27
C ASP A 280 -11.52 -1.99 -64.60
N ALA A 281 -10.87 -1.44 -65.63
CA ALA A 281 -11.49 -1.03 -66.90
C ALA A 281 -11.35 -2.08 -68.01
#